data_AF-A0A359LPI6-F1
#
_entry.id   AF-A0A359LPI6-F1
#
_cell.length_a   1.000
_cell.length_b   1.000
_cell.length_c   1.000
_cell.angle_alpha   90.00
_cell.angle_beta   90.00
_cell.angle_gamma   90.00
#
_symmetry.space_group_name_H-M   'P 1'
#
loop_
_entity.id
_entity.type
_entity.pdbx_description
1 polymer ?
#
loop_
_entity_poly.entity_id
_entity_poly.type
_entity_poly.pdbx_seq_one_letter_code
_entity_poly.pdbx_strand_id
1 'polypeptide(L)'
;MSARRAICLLIGAWIGATALVALSAVQSFRAVDLSLDRPSRLLTFEVDRHSKEAVRTLFRYQASEQNRLLFESWGLIQFGVAALLFMALLFATRSGRIPILTSILLLILVGVMHFLVTPQITAGGRALDFVPQTEMAAERTRLASIHRIYSVMEGIKVVTLIGLGAWLSVRRKPGR
;
A
#
# COMPACT_ATOMS: atom_id res chain seq x y z
N MET A 1 -27.00 -4.13 -13.44
CA MET A 1 -26.56 -3.41 -12.21
C MET A 1 -26.43 -1.92 -12.54
N SER A 2 -26.91 -0.98 -11.72
CA SER A 2 -26.78 0.45 -12.06
C SER A 2 -25.32 0.91 -11.91
N ALA A 3 -24.86 1.83 -12.78
CA ALA A 3 -23.47 2.30 -12.80
C ALA A 3 -22.98 2.78 -11.42
N ARG A 4 -23.86 3.41 -10.62
CA ARG A 4 -23.52 3.83 -9.25
C ARG A 4 -23.22 2.65 -8.31
N ARG A 5 -23.99 1.56 -8.39
CA ARG A 5 -23.72 0.35 -7.58
C ARG A 5 -22.38 -0.26 -7.97
N ALA A 6 -22.05 -0.27 -9.27
CA ALA A 6 -20.74 -0.71 -9.75
C ALA A 6 -19.61 0.15 -9.18
N ILE A 7 -19.78 1.47 -9.16
CA ILE A 7 -18.81 2.39 -8.57
C ILE A 7 -18.65 2.18 -7.06
N CYS A 8 -19.74 2.01 -6.31
CA CYS A 8 -19.65 1.72 -4.87
C CYS A 8 -18.95 0.38 -4.59
N LEU A 9 -19.22 -0.65 -5.41
CA LEU A 9 -18.51 -1.93 -5.30
C LEU A 9 -17.02 -1.78 -5.63
N LEU A 10 -16.67 -1.00 -6.66
CA LEU A 10 -15.28 -0.70 -7.01
C LEU A 10 -14.56 0.01 -5.87
N ILE A 11 -15.19 1.01 -5.26
CA ILE A 11 -14.67 1.73 -4.09
C ILE A 11 -14.44 0.77 -2.92
N GLY A 12 -15.43 -0.08 -2.60
CA GLY A 12 -15.32 -1.07 -1.54
C GLY A 12 -14.20 -2.08 -1.79
N ALA A 13 -14.10 -2.60 -3.02
CA ALA A 13 -13.03 -3.51 -3.41
C ALA A 13 -11.65 -2.86 -3.30
N TRP A 14 -11.52 -1.58 -3.67
CA TRP A 14 -10.27 -0.83 -3.57
C TRP A 14 -9.83 -0.63 -2.10
N ILE A 15 -10.77 -0.27 -1.22
CA ILE A 15 -10.49 -0.19 0.23
C ILE A 15 -10.09 -1.55 0.79
N GLY A 16 -10.84 -2.61 0.46
CA GLY A 16 -10.54 -3.98 0.89
C GLY A 16 -9.17 -4.45 0.44
N ALA A 17 -8.82 -4.24 -0.83
CA ALA A 17 -7.50 -4.56 -1.37
C ALA A 17 -6.38 -3.75 -0.70
N THR A 18 -6.62 -2.47 -0.37
CA THR A 18 -5.67 -1.66 0.42
C THR A 18 -5.38 -2.32 1.78
N ALA A 19 -6.43 -2.76 2.49
CA ALA A 19 -6.28 -3.43 3.78
C ALA A 19 -5.54 -4.77 3.65
N LEU A 20 -5.84 -5.55 2.62
CA LEU A 20 -5.16 -6.83 2.35
C LEU A 20 -3.68 -6.65 2.06
N VAL A 21 -3.30 -5.65 1.27
CA VAL A 21 -1.89 -5.34 0.98
C VAL A 21 -1.17 -4.90 2.26
N ALA A 22 -1.77 -4.04 3.07
CA ALA A 22 -1.21 -3.62 4.35
C ALA A 22 -1.00 -4.82 5.30
N LEU A 23 -1.99 -5.71 5.40
CA LEU A 23 -1.89 -6.94 6.20
C LEU A 23 -0.81 -7.88 5.66
N SER A 24 -0.67 -8.00 4.34
CA SER A 24 0.35 -8.85 3.71
C SER A 24 1.77 -8.34 4.04
N ALA A 25 1.99 -7.03 3.99
CA ALA A 25 3.27 -6.41 4.33
C ALA A 25 3.66 -6.59 5.81
N VAL A 26 2.68 -6.55 6.72
CA VAL A 26 2.93 -6.85 8.16
C VAL A 26 3.21 -8.33 8.37
N GLN A 27 2.45 -9.20 7.70
CA GLN A 27 2.60 -10.64 7.85
C GLN A 27 3.93 -11.17 7.31
N SER A 28 4.48 -10.59 6.24
CA SER A 28 5.78 -11.01 5.68
C SER A 28 6.91 -10.84 6.70
N PHE A 29 6.96 -9.72 7.43
CA PHE A 29 7.94 -9.54 8.51
C PHE A 29 7.65 -10.42 9.72
N ARG A 30 6.39 -10.61 10.10
CA ARG A 30 6.03 -11.53 11.21
C ARG A 30 6.43 -12.98 10.91
N ALA A 31 6.32 -13.40 9.66
CA ALA A 31 6.72 -14.74 9.22
C ALA A 31 8.23 -14.99 9.40
N VAL A 32 9.06 -13.95 9.27
CA VAL A 32 10.50 -14.05 9.55
C VAL A 32 10.73 -14.45 11.00
N ASP A 33 10.14 -13.71 11.94
CA ASP A 33 10.32 -13.98 13.37
C ASP A 33 9.73 -15.35 13.76
N LEU A 34 8.55 -15.70 13.23
CA LEU A 34 7.93 -17.01 13.45
C LEU A 34 8.82 -18.17 12.97
N SER A 35 9.47 -18.02 11.82
CA SER A 35 10.34 -19.05 11.24
C SER A 35 11.59 -19.29 12.11
N LEU A 36 12.10 -18.23 12.75
CA LEU A 36 13.28 -18.31 13.61
C LEU A 36 12.97 -18.79 15.03
N ASP A 37 11.73 -18.66 15.49
CA ASP A 37 11.29 -19.18 16.78
C ASP A 37 10.82 -20.64 16.70
N ARG A 38 10.44 -21.10 15.51
CA ARG A 38 10.07 -22.50 15.24
C ARG A 38 10.83 -23.03 14.02
N PRO A 39 12.16 -23.16 14.08
CA PRO A 39 12.98 -23.50 12.92
C PRO A 39 12.76 -24.94 12.47
N SER A 40 12.80 -25.15 11.15
CA SER A 40 12.93 -26.49 10.57
C SER A 40 14.34 -27.05 10.82
N ARG A 41 14.55 -28.36 10.64
CA ARG A 41 15.89 -28.97 10.81
C ARG A 41 16.98 -28.27 9.98
N LEU A 42 16.64 -27.89 8.74
CA LEU A 42 17.56 -27.15 7.86
C LEU A 42 17.87 -25.77 8.43
N LEU A 43 16.86 -25.05 8.90
CA LEU A 43 17.04 -23.71 9.45
C LEU A 43 17.82 -23.73 10.77
N THR A 44 17.62 -24.75 11.61
CA THR A 44 18.44 -24.97 12.82
C THR A 44 19.91 -25.13 12.46
N PHE A 45 20.23 -25.95 11.46
CA PHE A 45 21.60 -26.13 10.98
C PHE A 45 22.22 -24.81 10.49
N GLU A 46 21.47 -24.01 9.72
CA GLU A 46 21.96 -22.71 9.24
C GLU A 46 22.17 -21.71 10.40
N VAL A 47 21.31 -21.71 11.42
CA VAL A 47 21.45 -20.84 12.61
C VAL A 47 22.67 -21.23 13.46
N ASP A 48 22.97 -22.53 13.56
CA ASP A 48 24.16 -23.02 14.27
C ASP A 48 25.45 -22.64 13.53
N ARG A 49 25.41 -22.60 12.19
CA ARG A 49 26.55 -22.23 11.32
C ARG A 49 26.74 -20.72 11.18
N HIS A 50 25.66 -19.97 11.09
CA HIS A 50 25.59 -18.53 10.86
C HIS A 50 24.62 -17.98 11.91
N SER A 51 25.07 -17.10 12.81
CA SER A 51 24.27 -16.68 13.97
C SER A 51 22.79 -16.35 13.67
N LYS A 52 21.89 -16.52 14.67
CA LYS A 52 20.46 -16.19 14.54
C LYS A 52 20.23 -14.80 13.95
N GLU A 53 21.07 -13.82 14.28
CA GLU A 53 21.00 -12.45 13.76
C GLU A 53 21.38 -12.35 12.27
N ALA A 54 22.41 -13.07 11.83
CA ALA A 54 22.79 -13.11 10.42
C ALA A 54 21.68 -13.72 9.56
N VAL A 55 21.12 -14.85 9.99
CA VAL A 55 19.99 -15.51 9.30
C VAL A 55 18.74 -14.61 9.32
N ARG A 56 18.47 -13.93 10.44
CA ARG A 56 17.37 -12.96 10.54
C ARG A 56 17.52 -11.82 9.55
N THR A 57 18.72 -11.27 9.40
CA THR A 57 18.99 -10.19 8.44
C THR A 57 18.68 -10.64 7.01
N LEU A 58 19.09 -11.85 6.61
CA LEU A 58 18.79 -12.40 5.29
C LEU A 58 17.28 -12.58 5.05
N PHE A 59 16.55 -13.12 6.03
CA PHE A 59 15.10 -13.30 5.91
C PHE A 59 14.34 -11.97 5.91
N ARG A 60 14.80 -10.98 6.68
CA ARG A 60 14.24 -9.63 6.64
C ARG A 60 14.50 -8.95 5.31
N TYR A 61 15.68 -9.13 4.73
CA TYR A 61 15.98 -8.66 3.37
C TYR A 61 15.03 -9.28 2.34
N GLN A 62 14.82 -10.60 2.39
CA GLN A 62 13.88 -11.29 1.50
C GLN A 62 12.44 -10.77 1.66
N ALA A 63 11.98 -10.58 2.91
CA ALA A 63 10.66 -9.99 3.19
C ALA A 63 10.56 -8.54 2.66
N SER A 64 11.64 -7.76 2.79
CA SER A 64 11.72 -6.40 2.22
C SER A 64 11.61 -6.41 0.70
N GLU A 65 12.31 -7.29 -0.02
CA GLU A 65 12.19 -7.39 -1.48
C GLU A 65 10.80 -7.85 -1.93
N GLN A 66 10.18 -8.82 -1.23
CA GLN A 66 8.79 -9.19 -1.47
C GLN A 66 7.83 -8.01 -1.28
N ASN A 67 8.00 -7.23 -0.21
CA ASN A 67 7.19 -6.06 0.04
C ASN A 67 7.42 -4.97 -1.03
N ARG A 68 8.66 -4.75 -1.47
CA ARG A 68 8.96 -3.80 -2.56
C ARG A 68 8.20 -4.16 -3.84
N LEU A 69 8.26 -5.42 -4.26
CA LEU A 69 7.51 -5.91 -5.44
C LEU A 69 6.00 -5.78 -5.25
N LEU A 70 5.50 -6.09 -4.05
CA LEU A 70 4.10 -5.94 -3.69
C LEU A 70 3.64 -4.48 -3.81
N PHE A 71 4.37 -3.53 -3.22
CA PHE A 71 4.03 -2.10 -3.25
C PHE A 71 4.19 -1.48 -4.64
N GLU A 72 5.15 -1.93 -5.44
CA GLU A 72 5.32 -1.53 -6.83
C GLU A 72 4.10 -1.94 -7.67
N SER A 73 3.77 -3.23 -7.63
CA SER A 73 2.62 -3.79 -8.35
C SER A 73 1.31 -3.16 -7.86
N TRP A 74 1.17 -3.01 -6.54
CA TRP A 74 0.01 -2.39 -5.94
C TRP A 74 -0.15 -0.93 -6.37
N GLY A 75 0.93 -0.14 -6.40
CA GLY A 75 0.91 1.25 -6.87
C GLY A 75 0.33 1.38 -8.28
N LEU A 76 0.79 0.54 -9.21
CA LEU A 76 0.26 0.49 -10.58
C LEU A 76 -1.22 0.08 -10.62
N ILE A 77 -1.60 -0.95 -9.86
CA ILE A 77 -3.00 -1.38 -9.77
C ILE A 77 -3.88 -0.25 -9.24
N GLN A 78 -3.46 0.44 -8.18
CA GLN A 78 -4.18 1.57 -7.62
C GLN A 78 -4.34 2.71 -8.63
N PHE A 79 -3.29 3.02 -9.37
CA PHE A 79 -3.34 4.03 -10.42
C PHE A 79 -4.35 3.66 -11.51
N GLY A 80 -4.36 2.39 -11.94
CA GLY A 80 -5.34 1.85 -12.88
C GLY A 80 -6.78 1.92 -12.33
N VAL A 81 -6.99 1.54 -11.07
CA VAL A 81 -8.32 1.61 -10.42
C VAL A 81 -8.79 3.07 -10.26
N ALA A 82 -7.89 3.99 -9.93
CA ALA A 82 -8.19 5.42 -9.84
C ALA A 82 -8.62 5.99 -11.20
N ALA A 83 -7.90 5.63 -12.27
CA ALA A 83 -8.24 6.02 -13.63
C ALA A 83 -9.59 5.44 -14.06
N LEU A 84 -9.84 4.16 -13.75
CA LEU A 84 -11.14 3.51 -14.02
C LEU A 84 -12.28 4.19 -13.27
N LEU A 85 -12.08 4.54 -11.99
CA LEU A 85 -13.07 5.27 -11.19
C LEU A 85 -13.38 6.64 -11.81
N PHE A 86 -12.35 7.39 -12.22
CA PHE A 86 -12.51 8.68 -12.90
C PHE A 86 -13.30 8.53 -14.21
N MET A 87 -12.92 7.59 -15.07
CA MET A 87 -13.63 7.31 -16.33
C MET A 87 -15.10 6.92 -16.08
N ALA A 88 -15.36 6.07 -15.09
CA ALA A 88 -16.72 5.65 -14.73
C ALA A 88 -17.57 6.83 -14.22
N LEU A 89 -16.98 7.73 -13.44
CA LEU A 89 -17.67 8.92 -12.96
C LEU A 89 -17.92 9.95 -14.07
N LEU A 90 -16.98 10.06 -15.02
CA LEU A 90 -17.07 10.99 -16.15
C LEU A 90 -18.10 10.54 -17.19
N PHE A 91 -18.11 9.26 -17.56
CA PHE A 91 -18.90 8.76 -18.68
C PHE A 91 -20.10 7.90 -18.27
N ALA A 92 -19.97 7.09 -17.23
CA ALA A 92 -21.02 6.12 -16.86
C ALA A 92 -22.06 6.69 -15.88
N THR A 93 -21.90 7.93 -15.42
CA THR A 93 -22.84 8.57 -14.49
C THR A 93 -23.11 10.02 -14.83
N ARG A 94 -24.34 10.50 -14.56
CA ARG A 94 -24.64 11.95 -14.48
C ARG A 94 -24.20 12.51 -13.13
N SER A 95 -22.93 12.28 -12.77
CA SER A 95 -22.35 12.80 -11.54
C SER A 95 -22.12 14.30 -11.66
N GLY A 96 -22.26 15.01 -10.53
CA GLY A 96 -21.89 16.42 -10.48
C GLY A 96 -20.38 16.61 -10.57
N ARG A 97 -19.93 17.88 -10.62
CA ARG A 97 -18.48 18.21 -10.66
C ARG A 97 -17.71 17.64 -9.46
N ILE A 98 -18.34 17.53 -8.30
CA ILE A 98 -17.69 17.09 -7.04
C ILE A 98 -17.08 15.67 -7.16
N PRO A 99 -17.83 14.58 -7.44
CA PRO A 99 -17.26 13.25 -7.62
C PRO A 99 -16.13 13.16 -8.63
N ILE A 100 -16.25 13.89 -9.74
CA ILE A 100 -15.25 13.89 -10.81
C ILE A 100 -13.96 14.53 -10.27
N LEU A 101 -14.03 15.71 -9.67
CA LEU A 101 -12.88 16.38 -9.05
C LEU A 101 -12.24 15.53 -7.95
N THR A 102 -13.06 14.86 -7.12
CA THR A 102 -12.56 13.92 -6.10
C THR A 102 -11.79 12.75 -6.72
N SER A 103 -12.28 12.17 -7.82
CA SER A 103 -11.57 11.07 -8.50
C SER A 103 -10.27 11.52 -9.18
N ILE A 104 -10.21 12.74 -9.71
CA ILE A 104 -8.97 13.34 -10.23
C ILE A 104 -7.97 13.53 -9.09
N LEU A 105 -8.40 14.05 -7.94
CA LEU A 105 -7.54 14.21 -6.77
C LEU A 105 -7.00 12.86 -6.27
N LEU A 106 -7.83 11.81 -6.26
CA LEU A 106 -7.40 10.46 -5.92
C LEU A 106 -6.37 9.91 -6.92
N LEU A 107 -6.57 10.14 -8.22
CA LEU A 107 -5.63 9.74 -9.27
C LEU A 107 -4.27 10.43 -9.10
N ILE A 108 -4.27 11.74 -8.85
CA ILE A 108 -3.05 12.50 -8.56
C ILE A 108 -2.38 11.97 -7.29
N LEU A 109 -3.14 11.76 -6.22
CA LEU A 109 -2.64 11.27 -4.94
C LEU A 109 -1.90 9.93 -5.11
N VAL A 110 -2.54 8.95 -5.75
CA VAL A 110 -1.89 7.64 -5.96
C VAL A 110 -0.73 7.70 -6.95
N GLY A 111 -0.78 8.60 -7.93
CA GLY A 111 0.35 8.90 -8.81
C GLY A 111 1.55 9.43 -8.02
N VAL A 112 1.35 10.39 -7.12
CA VAL A 112 2.42 10.92 -6.24
C VAL A 112 2.96 9.81 -5.34
N MET A 113 2.09 9.01 -4.74
CA MET A 113 2.53 7.89 -3.89
C MET A 113 3.43 6.93 -4.66
N HIS A 114 2.99 6.48 -5.83
CA HIS A 114 3.69 5.47 -6.60
C HIS A 114 4.96 6.01 -7.29
N PHE A 115 4.89 7.16 -7.96
CA PHE A 115 6.00 7.66 -8.78
C PHE A 115 7.01 8.50 -7.99
N LEU A 116 6.63 9.08 -6.85
CA LEU A 116 7.51 9.96 -6.08
C LEU A 116 7.89 9.39 -4.71
N VAL A 117 6.95 8.79 -3.97
CA VAL A 117 7.18 8.36 -2.59
C VAL A 117 7.76 6.94 -2.52
N THR A 118 7.15 5.98 -3.22
CA THR A 118 7.58 4.56 -3.22
C THR A 118 9.03 4.36 -3.68
N PRO A 119 9.56 5.07 -4.72
CA PRO A 119 10.95 4.90 -5.13
C PRO A 119 11.94 5.38 -4.07
N GLN A 120 11.60 6.44 -3.33
CA GLN A 120 12.43 6.93 -2.23
C GLN A 120 12.47 5.96 -1.05
N ILE A 121 11.32 5.35 -0.73
CA ILE A 121 11.23 4.28 0.27
C ILE A 121 12.09 3.08 -0.14
N THR A 122 11.99 2.68 -1.40
CA THR A 122 12.69 1.50 -1.92
C THR A 122 14.20 1.73 -1.94
N ALA A 123 14.65 2.85 -2.50
CA ALA A 123 16.07 3.21 -2.56
C ALA A 123 16.66 3.40 -1.16
N GLY A 124 15.96 4.13 -0.28
CA GLY A 124 16.39 4.33 1.10
C GLY A 124 16.43 3.04 1.91
N GLY A 125 15.48 2.13 1.69
CA GLY A 125 15.48 0.79 2.28
C GLY A 125 16.69 -0.04 1.83
N ARG A 126 16.96 -0.09 0.52
CA ARG A 126 18.10 -0.84 -0.04
C ARG A 126 19.44 -0.38 0.51
N ALA A 127 19.61 0.93 0.69
CA ALA A 127 20.81 1.50 1.28
C ALA A 127 21.06 1.06 2.74
N LEU A 128 20.02 0.61 3.45
CA LEU A 128 20.08 0.28 4.88
C LEU A 128 19.93 -1.22 5.18
N ASP A 129 19.70 -2.07 4.17
CA ASP A 129 19.34 -3.49 4.37
C ASP A 129 20.42 -4.31 5.11
N PHE A 130 21.69 -3.95 4.93
CA PHE A 130 22.84 -4.64 5.56
C PHE A 130 23.64 -3.74 6.51
N VAL A 131 23.15 -2.53 6.76
CA VAL A 131 23.79 -1.58 7.67
C VAL A 131 23.40 -1.95 9.11
N PRO A 132 24.34 -2.06 10.05
CA PRO A 132 24.05 -2.27 11.46
C PRO A 132 23.04 -1.23 12.01
N GLN A 133 22.15 -1.65 12.91
CA GLN A 133 21.11 -0.76 13.46
C GLN A 133 21.68 0.43 14.24
N THR A 134 22.90 0.30 14.77
CA THR A 134 23.63 1.35 15.49
C THR A 134 24.22 2.42 14.59
N GLU A 135 24.21 2.21 13.27
CA GLU A 135 24.78 3.12 12.27
C GLU A 135 23.67 3.80 11.44
N MET A 136 24.02 4.95 10.84
CA MET A 136 23.16 5.70 9.90
C MET A 136 21.81 6.13 10.49
N ALA A 137 21.83 6.66 11.72
CA ALA A 137 20.63 7.07 12.44
C ALA A 137 19.83 8.18 11.71
N ALA A 138 20.52 9.09 11.02
CA ALA A 138 19.89 10.18 10.26
C ALA A 138 19.10 9.64 9.06
N GLU A 139 19.69 8.72 8.30
CA GLU A 139 19.08 8.07 7.14
C GLU A 139 17.89 7.21 7.55
N ARG A 140 18.00 6.48 8.66
CA ARG A 140 16.88 5.70 9.25
C ARG A 140 15.72 6.61 9.64
N THR A 141 16.01 7.75 10.27
CA THR A 141 14.99 8.74 10.67
C THR A 141 14.31 9.36 9.46
N ARG A 142 15.08 9.66 8.39
CA ARG A 142 14.53 10.12 7.12
C ARG A 142 13.64 9.07 6.47
N LEU A 143 14.09 7.82 6.38
CA LEU A 143 13.31 6.72 5.81
C LEU A 143 12.00 6.48 6.58
N ALA A 144 12.04 6.53 7.91
CA ALA A 144 10.87 6.44 8.76
C ALA A 144 9.88 7.60 8.51
N SER A 145 10.41 8.80 8.27
CA SER A 145 9.57 9.97 7.93
C SER A 145 8.88 9.81 6.58
N ILE A 146 9.58 9.33 5.56
CA ILE A 146 9.00 9.07 4.23
C ILE A 146 7.94 7.97 4.31
N HIS A 147 8.20 6.89 5.07
CA HIS A 147 7.18 5.86 5.32
C HIS A 147 5.94 6.42 6.01
N ARG A 148 6.10 7.30 7.01
CA ARG A 148 4.96 7.96 7.67
C ARG A 148 4.15 8.80 6.69
N ILE A 149 4.83 9.55 5.80
CA ILE A 149 4.15 10.32 4.75
C ILE A 149 3.32 9.38 3.86
N TYR A 150 3.89 8.28 3.40
CA TYR A 150 3.16 7.27 2.62
C TYR A 150 1.92 6.76 3.38
N SER A 151 2.06 6.39 4.65
CA SER A 151 0.95 5.90 5.48
C SER A 151 -0.17 6.94 5.69
N VAL A 152 0.19 8.21 5.86
CA VAL A 152 -0.80 9.31 5.95
C VAL A 152 -1.54 9.48 4.63
N MET A 153 -0.84 9.42 3.50
CA MET A 153 -1.46 9.49 2.18
C MET A 153 -2.43 8.33 1.92
N GLU A 154 -2.06 7.10 2.31
CA GLU A 154 -2.96 5.94 2.30
C GLU A 154 -4.22 6.20 3.15
N GLY A 155 -4.06 6.74 4.35
CA GLY A 155 -5.18 7.11 5.23
C GLY A 155 -6.12 8.14 4.61
N ILE A 156 -5.58 9.22 4.04
CA ILE A 156 -6.34 10.27 3.34
C ILE A 156 -7.11 9.66 2.17
N LYS A 157 -6.48 8.78 1.38
CA LYS A 157 -7.12 8.08 0.26
C LYS A 157 -8.32 7.27 0.73
N VAL A 158 -8.15 6.45 1.77
CA VAL A 158 -9.23 5.60 2.31
C VAL A 158 -10.39 6.45 2.84
N VAL A 159 -10.13 7.50 3.62
CA VAL A 159 -11.17 8.41 4.12
C VAL A 159 -11.92 9.07 2.96
N THR A 160 -11.20 9.51 1.93
CA THR A 160 -11.79 10.12 0.74
C THR A 160 -12.68 9.13 -0.02
N LEU A 161 -12.24 7.88 -0.18
CA LEU A 161 -13.01 6.81 -0.82
C LEU A 161 -14.30 6.49 -0.05
N ILE A 162 -14.23 6.40 1.28
CA ILE A 162 -15.41 6.22 2.15
C ILE A 162 -16.38 7.38 1.97
N GLY A 163 -15.88 8.63 2.04
CA GLY A 163 -16.69 9.84 1.86
C GLY A 163 -17.38 9.89 0.49
N LEU A 164 -16.66 9.56 -0.58
CA LEU A 164 -17.20 9.50 -1.93
C LEU A 164 -18.27 8.41 -2.06
N GLY A 165 -18.01 7.20 -1.54
CA GLY A 165 -18.97 6.10 -1.56
C GLY A 165 -20.26 6.41 -0.78
N ALA A 166 -20.13 7.03 0.40
CA ALA A 166 -21.27 7.48 1.19
C ALA A 166 -22.09 8.56 0.46
N TRP A 167 -21.41 9.56 -0.12
CA TRP A 167 -22.05 10.64 -0.88
C TRP A 167 -22.85 10.11 -2.08
N LEU A 168 -22.28 9.16 -2.84
CA LEU A 168 -22.92 8.54 -4.00
C LEU A 168 -24.14 7.68 -3.60
N SER A 169 -24.12 7.13 -2.38
CA SER A 169 -25.19 6.29 -1.84
C SER A 169 -26.37 7.13 -1.33
N VAL A 170 -26.11 8.25 -0.65
CA VAL A 170 -27.14 9.12 -0.06
C VAL A 170 -27.87 9.97 -1.11
N ARG A 171 -27.18 10.47 -2.14
CA ARG A 171 -27.80 11.28 -3.20
C ARG A 171 -28.57 10.44 -4.22
N ARG A 172 -29.58 9.68 -3.76
CA ARG A 172 -30.68 9.20 -4.62
C ARG A 172 -31.38 10.43 -5.18
N LYS A 173 -31.27 10.68 -6.50
CA LYS A 173 -32.28 11.54 -7.13
C LYS A 173 -33.59 10.74 -7.13
N PRO A 174 -34.72 11.31 -6.69
CA PRO A 174 -36.03 10.75 -7.00
C PRO A 174 -36.11 10.61 -8.52
N GLY A 175 -36.56 9.45 -9.01
CA GLY A 175 -36.86 9.29 -10.42
C GLY A 175 -37.84 10.39 -10.85
N ARG A 176 -37.53 11.04 -11.96
CA ARG A 176 -38.56 11.57 -12.86
C ARG A 176 -38.80 10.51 -13.91
#